data_AF-A0A450XQ37-F1
#
_entry.id   AF-A0A450XQ37-F1
#
_cell.length_a   1.000
_cell.length_b   1.000
_cell.length_c   1.000
_cell.angle_alpha   90.00
_cell.angle_beta   90.00
_cell.angle_gamma   90.00
#
_symmetry.space_group_name_H-M   'P 1'
#
loop_
_entity.id
_entity.type
_entity.pdbx_description
1 polymer ?
#
loop_
_entity_poly.entity_id
_entity_poly.type
_entity_poly.pdbx_seq_one_letter_code
_entity_poly.pdbx_strand_id
1 'polypeptide(L)'
;KLEHETLRNLEVIWLIKGLQPSYRTIADFRKNNTDALKAVNREFILLCKQLSLFGGKEVAIDGSFFSANASKGSIYTEEKLEKQIKYLDKKLRIIRRLFQSKMLLMTKKAKEVYPRTSI
;
A
#
# COMPACT_ATOMS: atom_id res chain seq x y z
N LYS A 1 -17.03 -6.95 -22.45
CA LYS A 1 -17.58 -6.13 -21.33
C LYS A 1 -17.97 -7.09 -20.22
N LEU A 2 -17.61 -6.81 -18.96
CA LEU A 2 -17.82 -7.75 -17.84
C LEU A 2 -19.28 -8.18 -17.64
N GLU A 3 -20.23 -7.29 -17.91
CA GLU A 3 -21.66 -7.60 -17.93
C GLU A 3 -22.03 -8.71 -18.91
N HIS A 4 -21.39 -8.82 -20.07
CA HIS A 4 -21.68 -9.91 -21.01
C HIS A 4 -21.08 -11.24 -20.54
N GLU A 5 -20.01 -11.20 -19.75
CA GLU A 5 -19.41 -12.40 -19.17
C GLU A 5 -20.33 -13.07 -18.16
N THR A 6 -21.19 -12.30 -17.48
CA THR A 6 -22.19 -12.85 -16.53
C THR A 6 -23.26 -13.71 -17.21
N LEU A 7 -23.30 -13.70 -18.55
CA LEU A 7 -24.26 -14.47 -19.35
C LEU A 7 -23.62 -15.61 -20.14
N ARG A 8 -22.33 -15.51 -20.47
CA ARG A 8 -21.66 -16.46 -21.39
C ARG A 8 -20.54 -17.27 -20.75
N ASN A 9 -19.88 -16.72 -19.73
CA ASN A 9 -18.76 -17.38 -19.08
C ASN A 9 -19.29 -18.22 -17.91
N LEU A 10 -19.16 -19.54 -18.03
CA LEU A 10 -19.73 -20.48 -17.07
C LEU A 10 -19.13 -20.32 -15.68
N GLU A 11 -17.83 -20.01 -15.60
CA GLU A 11 -17.14 -19.78 -14.33
C GLU A 11 -17.68 -18.54 -13.62
N VAL A 12 -17.87 -17.44 -14.36
CA VAL A 12 -18.44 -16.19 -13.83
C VAL A 12 -19.87 -16.43 -13.34
N ILE A 13 -20.70 -17.13 -14.12
CA ILE A 13 -22.07 -17.50 -13.73
C ILE A 13 -22.05 -18.28 -12.40
N TRP A 14 -21.16 -19.25 -12.26
CA TRP A 14 -21.02 -20.02 -11.02
C TRP A 14 -20.57 -19.17 -9.84
N LEU A 15 -19.55 -18.33 -10.03
CA LEU A 15 -18.97 -17.49 -8.98
C LEU A 15 -19.98 -16.50 -8.40
N ILE A 16 -20.83 -15.92 -9.26
CA ILE A 16 -21.85 -14.96 -8.85
C ILE A 16 -23.22 -15.61 -8.64
N LYS A 17 -23.29 -16.94 -8.57
CA LYS A 17 -24.52 -17.73 -8.32
C LYS A 17 -25.67 -17.40 -9.28
N GLY A 18 -25.37 -17.23 -10.56
CA GLY A 18 -26.35 -16.93 -11.60
C GLY A 18 -26.89 -15.50 -11.61
N LEU A 19 -26.33 -14.60 -10.78
CA LEU A 19 -26.69 -13.18 -10.83
C LEU A 19 -26.29 -12.59 -12.19
N GLN A 20 -27.15 -11.71 -12.72
CA GLN A 20 -26.91 -10.98 -13.97
C GLN A 20 -26.84 -9.48 -13.69
N PRO A 21 -25.79 -9.01 -12.98
CA PRO A 21 -25.68 -7.60 -12.64
C PRO A 21 -25.47 -6.75 -13.89
N SER A 22 -26.24 -5.66 -13.99
CA SER A 22 -26.07 -4.68 -15.05
C SER A 22 -24.70 -4.00 -14.98
N TYR A 23 -24.28 -3.37 -16.07
CA TYR A 23 -23.05 -2.56 -16.10
C TYR A 23 -22.97 -1.55 -14.95
N ARG A 24 -24.10 -0.91 -14.60
CA ARG A 24 -24.16 0.07 -13.50
C ARG A 24 -23.90 -0.59 -12.15
N THR A 25 -24.54 -1.73 -11.89
CA THR A 25 -24.35 -2.51 -10.66
C THR A 25 -22.89 -2.94 -10.50
N ILE A 26 -22.26 -3.40 -11.58
CA ILE A 26 -20.84 -3.78 -11.59
C ILE A 26 -19.95 -2.55 -11.32
N ALA A 27 -20.24 -1.41 -11.94
CA ALA A 27 -19.48 -0.18 -11.74
C ALA A 27 -19.58 0.32 -10.30
N ASP A 28 -20.77 0.31 -9.71
CA ASP A 28 -21.01 0.70 -8.32
C ASP A 28 -20.32 -0.26 -7.34
N PHE A 29 -20.38 -1.57 -7.59
CA PHE A 29 -19.64 -2.55 -6.80
C PHE A 29 -18.13 -2.28 -6.82
N ARG A 30 -17.56 -2.03 -8.00
CA ARG A 30 -16.13 -1.72 -8.16
C ARG A 30 -15.75 -0.45 -7.42
N LYS A 31 -16.56 0.60 -7.51
CA LYS A 31 -16.34 1.88 -6.83
C LYS A 31 -16.34 1.70 -5.32
N ASN A 32 -17.36 1.03 -4.78
CA ASN A 32 -17.56 0.89 -3.34
C ASN A 32 -16.57 -0.08 -2.68
N ASN A 33 -15.93 -0.98 -3.44
CA ASN A 33 -15.00 -2.00 -2.94
C ASN A 33 -13.57 -1.84 -3.47
N THR A 34 -13.20 -0.62 -3.89
CA THR A 34 -11.92 -0.36 -4.57
C THR A 34 -10.71 -0.89 -3.81
N ASP A 35 -10.63 -0.67 -2.50
CA ASP A 35 -9.45 -1.05 -1.70
C ASP A 35 -9.35 -2.57 -1.50
N ALA A 36 -10.48 -3.24 -1.28
CA ALA A 36 -10.53 -4.70 -1.20
C ALA A 36 -10.14 -5.35 -2.54
N LEU A 37 -10.63 -4.81 -3.66
CA LEU A 37 -10.26 -5.29 -4.99
C LEU A 37 -8.77 -5.12 -5.27
N LYS A 38 -8.14 -4.02 -4.85
CA LYS A 38 -6.70 -3.83 -4.96
C LYS A 38 -5.91 -4.85 -4.14
N ALA A 39 -6.34 -5.12 -2.91
CA ALA A 39 -5.69 -6.09 -2.03
C ALA A 39 -5.73 -7.50 -2.64
N VAL A 40 -6.91 -7.96 -3.05
CA VAL A 40 -7.10 -9.27 -3.69
C VAL A 40 -6.32 -9.36 -5.00
N ASN A 41 -6.33 -8.32 -5.83
CA ASN A 41 -5.57 -8.32 -7.09
C ASN A 41 -4.06 -8.42 -6.85
N ARG A 42 -3.53 -7.75 -5.81
CA ARG A 42 -2.12 -7.85 -5.42
C ARG A 42 -1.75 -9.29 -5.02
N GLU A 43 -2.59 -9.94 -4.22
CA GLU A 43 -2.38 -11.33 -3.82
C GLU A 43 -2.47 -12.29 -5.01
N PHE A 44 -3.43 -12.07 -5.90
CA PHE A 44 -3.57 -12.84 -7.13
C PHE A 44 -2.33 -12.74 -8.03
N ILE A 45 -1.81 -11.53 -8.25
CA ILE A 45 -0.58 -11.33 -9.03
C ILE A 45 0.61 -12.03 -8.37
N LEU A 46 0.71 -11.97 -7.04
CA LEU A 46 1.77 -12.65 -6.31
C LEU A 46 1.67 -14.18 -6.47
N LEU A 47 0.46 -14.72 -6.39
CA LEU A 47 0.20 -16.15 -6.61
C LEU A 47 0.61 -16.57 -8.03
N CYS A 48 0.20 -15.82 -9.06
CA CYS A 48 0.58 -16.11 -10.44
C CYS A 48 2.09 -16.04 -10.66
N LYS A 49 2.79 -15.14 -9.96
CA LYS A 49 4.26 -15.07 -9.95
C LYS A 49 4.88 -16.31 -9.30
N GLN A 50 4.33 -16.77 -8.17
CA GLN A 50 4.80 -18.01 -7.50
C GLN A 50 4.61 -19.25 -8.39
N LEU A 51 3.49 -19.30 -9.12
CA LEU A 51 3.16 -20.39 -10.04
C LEU A 51 3.92 -20.29 -11.38
N SER A 52 4.83 -19.32 -11.53
CA SER A 52 5.55 -19.04 -12.79
C SER A 52 4.63 -18.83 -14.01
N LEU A 53 3.36 -18.45 -13.77
CA LEU A 53 2.37 -18.17 -14.83
C LEU A 53 2.66 -16.84 -15.54
N PHE A 54 3.37 -15.93 -14.86
CA PHE A 54 3.93 -14.73 -15.46
C PHE A 54 5.45 -14.88 -15.57
N GLY A 55 5.94 -15.21 -16.77
CA GLY A 55 7.36 -15.11 -17.09
C GLY A 55 7.79 -13.65 -16.99
N GLY A 56 8.90 -13.35 -16.31
CA GLY A 56 9.36 -11.98 -16.01
C GLY A 56 9.62 -11.04 -17.20
N LYS A 57 9.25 -11.43 -18.43
CA LYS A 57 9.31 -10.64 -19.66
C LYS A 57 7.95 -10.24 -20.24
N GLU A 58 6.84 -10.85 -19.81
CA GLU A 58 5.53 -10.56 -20.39
C GLU A 58 4.54 -10.29 -19.25
N VAL A 59 4.53 -9.03 -18.83
CA VAL A 59 3.43 -8.48 -18.05
C VAL A 59 2.25 -8.45 -19.02
N ALA A 60 1.46 -9.53 -19.06
CA ALA A 60 0.16 -9.49 -19.70
C ALA A 60 -0.68 -8.46 -18.94
N ILE A 61 -0.73 -7.25 -19.47
CA ILE A 61 -1.65 -6.20 -19.03
C ILE A 61 -3.03 -6.63 -19.53
N ASP A 62 -3.65 -7.65 -18.91
CA ASP A 62 -5.10 -7.82 -19.01
C ASP A 62 -5.77 -6.87 -18.02
N GLY A 63 -5.56 -5.58 -18.28
CA GLY A 63 -6.10 -4.50 -17.49
C GLY A 63 -7.58 -4.34 -17.83
N SER A 64 -8.45 -4.76 -16.92
CA SER A 64 -9.64 -3.95 -16.71
C SER A 64 -9.15 -2.53 -16.42
N PHE A 65 -9.28 -1.61 -17.38
CA PHE A 65 -8.98 -0.19 -17.18
C PHE A 65 -9.96 0.36 -16.17
N PHE A 66 -9.66 0.18 -14.88
CA PHE A 66 -10.23 1.01 -13.85
C PHE A 66 -9.60 2.37 -14.07
N SER A 67 -10.42 3.39 -14.36
CA SER A 67 -9.98 4.78 -14.24
C SER A 67 -9.65 5.02 -12.77
N ALA A 68 -8.45 4.63 -12.35
CA ALA A 68 -7.89 5.02 -11.09
C ALA A 68 -7.85 6.55 -11.11
N ASN A 69 -8.32 7.15 -10.02
CA ASN A 69 -8.25 8.59 -9.84
C ASN A 69 -6.78 9.02 -9.93
N ALA A 70 -6.36 9.44 -11.13
CA ALA A 70 -5.06 10.02 -11.43
C ALA A 70 -4.97 11.47 -10.92
N SER A 71 -5.54 11.74 -9.75
CA SER A 71 -5.23 12.97 -9.04
C SER A 71 -3.72 13.00 -8.81
N LYS A 72 -3.09 14.16 -9.01
CA LYS A 72 -1.65 14.38 -8.81
C LYS A 72 -1.15 13.92 -7.41
N GLY A 73 -2.08 13.77 -6.45
CA GLY A 73 -1.82 13.20 -5.13
C GLY A 73 -1.56 11.69 -5.12
N SER A 74 -2.24 10.92 -5.99
CA SER A 74 -2.17 9.44 -6.04
C SER A 74 -1.03 8.90 -6.91
N ILE A 75 -0.34 9.76 -7.67
CA ILE A 75 0.83 9.37 -8.47
C ILE A 75 2.06 9.44 -7.55
N TYR A 76 2.62 8.27 -7.29
CA TYR A 76 3.90 8.10 -6.61
C TYR A 76 4.95 7.82 -7.68
N THR A 77 5.74 8.83 -8.02
CA THR A 77 6.93 8.67 -8.84
C THR A 77 8.10 8.27 -7.95
N GLU A 78 9.10 7.60 -8.52
CA GLU A 78 10.34 7.22 -7.84
C GLU A 78 11.00 8.43 -7.15
N GLU A 79 11.08 9.56 -7.85
CA GLU A 79 11.61 10.82 -7.33
C GLU A 79 10.83 11.34 -6.10
N LYS A 80 9.49 11.20 -6.09
CA LYS A 80 8.64 11.63 -4.98
C LYS A 80 8.85 10.73 -3.75
N LEU A 81 9.03 9.43 -3.98
CA LEU A 81 9.32 8.46 -2.92
C LEU A 81 10.69 8.71 -2.29
N GLU A 82 11.73 8.95 -3.10
CA GLU A 82 13.07 9.30 -2.60
C GLU A 82 13.07 10.58 -1.74
N LYS A 83 12.32 11.61 -2.17
CA LYS A 83 12.17 12.85 -1.40
C LYS A 83 11.51 12.59 -0.05
N GLN A 84 10.48 11.73 -0.01
CA GLN A 84 9.82 11.34 1.24
C GLN A 84 10.75 10.55 2.17
N ILE A 85 11.53 9.61 1.63
CA ILE A 85 12.52 8.84 2.40
C ILE A 85 13.55 9.79 3.03
N LYS A 86 14.15 10.69 2.23
CA LYS A 86 15.12 11.68 2.72
C LYS A 86 14.54 12.58 3.81
N TYR A 87 13.27 12.98 3.67
CA TYR A 87 12.58 13.80 4.67
C TYR A 87 12.38 13.04 5.99
N LEU A 88 11.93 11.78 5.91
CA LEU A 88 11.72 10.93 7.07
C LEU A 88 13.05 10.64 7.79
N ASP A 89 14.12 10.36 7.05
CA ASP A 89 15.46 10.17 7.61
C ASP A 89 15.97 11.41 8.35
N LYS A 90 15.72 12.60 7.79
CA LYS A 90 16.07 13.86 8.46
C LYS A 90 15.30 14.02 9.77
N LYS A 91 14.00 13.72 9.79
CA LYS A 91 13.18 13.75 11.01
C LYS A 91 13.67 12.75 12.06
N LEU A 92 13.95 11.50 11.66
CA LEU A 92 14.47 10.47 12.55
C LEU A 92 15.80 10.89 13.17
N ARG A 93 16.71 11.49 12.40
CA ARG A 93 17.99 12.02 12.91
C ARG A 93 17.78 13.12 13.95
N ILE A 94 16.85 14.04 13.72
CA ILE A 94 16.54 15.13 14.66
C ILE A 94 15.97 14.55 15.96
N ILE A 95 14.98 13.66 15.87
CA ILE A 95 14.36 13.02 17.03
C ILE A 95 15.41 12.25 17.84
N ARG A 96 16.29 11.49 17.17
CA ARG A 96 17.40 10.77 17.82
C ARG A 96 18.36 11.71 18.54
N ARG A 97 18.72 12.85 17.94
CA ARG A 97 19.58 13.87 18.59
C ARG A 97 18.93 14.52 19.79
N LEU A 98 17.65 14.88 19.70
CA LEU A 98 16.90 15.45 20.82
C LEU A 98 16.80 14.46 21.98
N PHE A 99 16.55 13.18 21.68
CA PHE A 99 16.51 12.13 22.69
C PHE A 99 17.87 11.97 23.39
N GLN A 100 18.97 11.93 22.63
CA GLN A 100 20.33 11.85 23.19
C GLN A 100 20.70 13.08 24.04
N SER A 101 20.39 14.28 23.56
CA SER A 101 20.62 15.53 24.31
C SER A 101 19.82 15.59 25.60
N LYS A 102 18.54 15.20 25.57
CA LYS A 102 17.67 15.13 26.74
C LYS A 102 18.19 14.09 27.75
N MET A 103 18.63 12.92 27.28
CA MET A 103 19.24 11.89 28.11
C MET A 103 20.53 12.38 28.78
N LEU A 104 21.38 13.13 28.05
CA LEU A 104 22.60 13.72 28.62
C LEU A 104 22.30 14.80 29.67
N LEU A 105 21.28 15.63 29.45
CA LEU A 105 20.85 16.62 30.44
C LEU A 105 20.32 15.95 31.72
N MET A 106 19.57 14.86 31.59
CA MET A 106 19.08 14.09 32.74
C MET A 106 20.23 13.46 33.53
N THR A 107 21.24 12.90 32.86
CA THR A 107 22.41 12.32 33.56
C THR A 107 23.28 13.38 34.24
N LYS A 108 23.41 14.58 33.66
CA LYS A 108 24.10 15.72 34.29
C LYS A 108 23.35 16.22 35.52
N LYS A 109 22.03 16.44 35.43
CA LYS A 109 21.20 16.82 36.58
C LYS A 109 21.25 15.78 37.70
N ALA A 110 21.22 14.49 37.37
CA ALA A 110 21.30 13.43 38.38
C ALA A 110 22.65 13.44 39.15
N LYS A 111 23.76 13.75 38.47
CA LYS A 111 25.09 13.90 39.11
C LYS A 111 25.22 15.17 39.95
N GLU A 112 24.52 16.23 39.57
CA GLU A 112 24.49 17.50 40.32
C GLU A 112 23.63 17.39 41.59
N VAL A 113 22.53 16.65 41.53
CA VAL A 113 21.62 16.42 42.68
C VAL A 113 22.19 15.39 43.67
N TYR A 114 22.98 14.41 43.20
CA TYR A 114 23.67 13.43 44.03
C TYR A 114 25.17 13.39 43.73
N PRO A 115 25.96 14.38 44.20
CA PRO A 115 27.40 14.27 44.12
C PRO A 115 27.84 13.09 45.00
N ARG A 116 28.58 12.12 44.42
CA ARG A 116 29.17 11.01 45.20
C ARG A 116 29.93 11.60 46.37
N THR A 117 29.43 11.42 47.58
CA THR A 117 30.21 11.62 48.80
C THR A 117 31.24 10.50 48.87
N SER A 118 32.50 10.91 48.86
CA SER A 118 33.66 10.06 49.07
C SER A 118 33.58 9.41 50.46
N ILE A 119 33.59 8.08 50.50
CA ILE A 119 34.13 7.33 51.64
C ILE A 119 35.52 6.87 51.19
#